data_AF-A0A6G9CZ93-F1
#
_entry.id   AF-A0A6G9CZ93-F1
#
_cell.length_a   1.000
_cell.length_b   1.000
_cell.length_c   1.000
_cell.angle_alpha   90.00
_cell.angle_beta   90.00
_cell.angle_gamma   90.00
#
_symmetry.space_group_name_H-M   'P 1'
#
loop_
_entity.id
_entity.type
_entity.pdbx_description
1 polymer ?
#
loop_
_entity_poly.entity_id
_entity_poly.type
_entity_poly.pdbx_seq_one_letter_code
_entity_poly.pdbx_strand_id
1 'polypeptide(L)'
;MTQDPEVVTDAELIAVVANAFDTMLNHWERAITAAIAAGELPTSIVPADLARTLAAVLQGGYVLARAQGEQGPMDAAVRGAISLLDAAQSALCTDH
;
A
#
# COMPACT_ATOMS: atom_id res chain seq x y z
N MET A 1 -11.68 22.59 -17.33
CA MET A 1 -11.94 21.51 -18.30
C MET A 1 -10.72 21.35 -19.18
N THR A 2 -9.86 20.38 -18.86
CA THR A 2 -8.93 19.68 -19.78
C THR A 2 -8.46 18.42 -19.04
N GLN A 3 -9.40 17.51 -18.75
CA GLN A 3 -9.04 16.09 -18.59
C GLN A 3 -8.93 15.58 -20.01
N ASP A 4 -7.74 15.71 -20.60
CA ASP A 4 -7.50 15.31 -21.98
C ASP A 4 -7.60 13.78 -22.07
N PRO A 5 -8.60 13.21 -22.77
CA PRO A 5 -8.81 11.76 -22.82
C PRO A 5 -7.68 11.02 -23.54
N GLU A 6 -6.86 11.70 -24.35
CA GLU A 6 -5.77 11.09 -25.14
C GLU A 6 -4.53 10.73 -24.31
N VAL A 7 -4.35 11.29 -23.11
CA VAL A 7 -3.24 10.94 -22.20
C VAL A 7 -3.46 9.56 -21.56
N VAL A 8 -4.71 9.08 -21.50
CA VAL A 8 -5.09 7.80 -20.90
C VAL A 8 -4.78 6.61 -21.83
N THR A 9 -4.43 6.85 -23.09
CA THR A 9 -4.15 5.81 -24.10
C THR A 9 -2.67 5.65 -24.48
N ASP A 10 -1.78 6.46 -23.90
CA ASP A 10 -0.34 6.35 -24.16
C ASP A 10 0.27 5.19 -23.36
N ALA A 11 0.58 4.10 -24.06
CA ALA A 11 1.17 2.90 -23.47
C ALA A 11 2.53 3.17 -22.82
N GLU A 12 3.31 4.13 -23.33
CA GLU A 12 4.59 4.53 -22.76
C GLU A 12 4.39 5.20 -21.41
N LEU A 13 3.41 6.10 -21.31
CA LEU A 13 3.08 6.77 -20.05
C LEU A 13 2.53 5.80 -18.99
N ILE A 14 1.67 4.87 -19.39
CA ILE A 14 1.16 3.81 -18.49
C ILE A 14 2.32 2.95 -17.98
N ALA A 15 3.28 2.60 -18.84
CA ALA A 15 4.44 1.81 -18.46
C ALA A 15 5.33 2.54 -17.43
N VAL A 16 5.52 3.86 -17.58
CA VAL A 16 6.28 4.67 -16.60
C VAL A 16 5.62 4.64 -15.23
N VAL A 17 4.29 4.81 -15.17
CA VAL A 17 3.54 4.78 -13.92
C VAL A 17 3.59 3.37 -13.30
N ALA A 18 3.40 2.33 -14.10
CA ALA A 18 3.49 0.94 -13.64
C ALA A 18 4.87 0.64 -13.04
N ASN A 19 5.94 1.05 -13.72
CA ASN A 19 7.31 0.84 -13.23
C ASN A 19 7.59 1.61 -11.92
N ALA A 20 6.99 2.78 -11.72
CA ALA A 20 7.08 3.51 -10.46
C ALA A 20 6.40 2.74 -9.31
N PHE A 21 5.21 2.17 -9.54
CA PHE A 21 4.54 1.31 -8.58
C PHE A 21 5.33 0.03 -8.30
N ASP A 22 5.88 -0.63 -9.32
CA ASP A 22 6.73 -1.81 -9.12
C ASP A 22 7.97 -1.48 -8.29
N THR A 23 8.60 -0.33 -8.53
CA THR A 23 9.72 0.15 -7.72
C THR A 23 9.31 0.34 -6.26
N MET A 24 8.15 0.96 -6.00
CA MET A 24 7.64 1.14 -4.65
C MET A 24 7.31 -0.20 -3.98
N LEU A 25 6.63 -1.11 -4.67
CA LEU A 25 6.28 -2.44 -4.18
C LEU A 25 7.52 -3.25 -3.81
N ASN A 26 8.57 -3.22 -4.64
CA ASN A 26 9.85 -3.87 -4.33
C ASN A 26 10.50 -3.31 -3.05
N HIS A 27 10.41 -2.00 -2.81
CA HIS A 27 10.92 -1.41 -1.57
C HIS A 27 10.12 -1.87 -0.35
N TRP A 28 8.79 -1.93 -0.46
CA TRP A 28 7.92 -2.37 0.63
C TRP A 28 8.09 -3.86 0.92
N GLU A 29 8.19 -4.70 -0.10
CA GLU A 29 8.45 -6.13 0.04
C GLU A 29 9.75 -6.38 0.83
N ARG A 30 10.81 -5.64 0.51
CA ARG A 30 12.08 -5.70 1.25
C ARG A 30 11.95 -5.25 2.70
N ALA A 31 11.20 -4.19 2.96
CA ALA A 31 10.95 -3.70 4.32
C ALA A 31 10.14 -4.72 5.14
N ILE A 32 9.09 -5.29 4.56
CA ILE A 32 8.28 -6.33 5.20
C ILE A 32 9.11 -7.59 5.48
N THR A 33 9.96 -7.99 4.53
CA THR A 33 10.88 -9.12 4.72
C THR A 33 11.84 -8.86 5.89
N ALA A 34 12.37 -7.64 6.01
CA ALA A 34 13.23 -7.25 7.12
C ALA A 34 12.48 -7.26 8.46
N ALA A 35 11.24 -6.79 8.50
CA ALA A 35 10.40 -6.82 9.71
C ALA A 35 10.11 -8.26 10.17
N ILE A 36 9.82 -9.18 9.24
CA ILE A 36 9.66 -10.62 9.56
C ILE A 36 10.96 -11.18 10.12
N ALA A 37 12.11 -10.87 9.51
CA ALA A 37 13.41 -11.33 9.99
C ALA A 37 13.79 -10.77 11.37
N ALA A 38 13.28 -9.57 11.72
CA ALA A 38 13.43 -8.97 13.04
C ALA A 38 12.43 -9.51 14.08
N GLY A 39 11.49 -10.36 13.69
CA GLY A 39 10.43 -10.87 14.57
C GLY A 39 9.32 -9.86 14.85
N GLU A 40 9.23 -8.78 14.07
CA GLU A 40 8.21 -7.74 14.20
C GLU A 40 6.89 -8.11 13.49
N LEU A 41 6.96 -9.01 12.50
CA LEU A 41 5.79 -9.52 11.76
C LEU A 41 5.81 -11.05 11.67
N PRO A 42 4.62 -11.70 11.57
CA PRO A 42 4.54 -13.16 11.53
C PRO A 42 5.22 -13.75 10.30
N THR A 43 5.88 -14.91 10.47
CA THR A 43 6.50 -15.67 9.37
C THR A 43 5.49 -16.26 8.39
N SER A 44 4.20 -16.28 8.74
CA SER A 44 3.09 -16.67 7.87
C SER A 44 2.70 -15.60 6.84
N ILE A 45 3.18 -14.35 6.99
CA ILE A 45 2.92 -13.28 6.03
C ILE A 45 3.78 -13.50 4.78
N VAL A 46 3.15 -13.38 3.60
CA VAL A 46 3.85 -13.30 2.32
C VAL A 46 4.18 -11.83 2.02
N PRO A 47 5.46 -11.42 1.97
CA PRO A 47 5.85 -10.01 1.86
C PRO A 47 5.29 -9.29 0.63
N ALA A 48 5.34 -9.95 -0.53
CA ALA A 48 4.85 -9.40 -1.79
C ALA A 48 3.32 -9.15 -1.77
N ASP A 49 2.56 -10.03 -1.11
CA ASP A 49 1.10 -9.92 -1.03
C ASP A 49 0.70 -8.81 -0.06
N LEU A 50 1.40 -8.69 1.08
CA LEU A 50 1.16 -7.59 2.01
C LEU A 50 1.52 -6.23 1.37
N ALA A 51 2.63 -6.13 0.64
CA ALA A 51 3.00 -4.91 -0.07
C ALA A 51 1.90 -4.44 -1.04
N ARG A 52 1.37 -5.36 -1.86
CA ARG A 52 0.27 -5.06 -2.79
C ARG A 52 -1.03 -4.71 -2.06
N THR A 53 -1.31 -5.39 -0.96
CA THR A 53 -2.50 -5.11 -0.14
C THR A 53 -2.46 -3.70 0.42
N LEU A 54 -1.34 -3.30 1.03
CA LEU A 54 -1.15 -1.94 1.53
C LEU A 54 -1.29 -0.90 0.40
N ALA A 55 -0.71 -1.18 -0.77
CA ALA A 55 -0.79 -0.26 -1.90
C ALA A 55 -2.24 -0.08 -2.36
N ALA A 56 -3.00 -1.18 -2.46
CA ALA A 56 -4.41 -1.15 -2.81
C ALA A 56 -5.26 -0.37 -1.79
N VAL A 57 -5.01 -0.53 -0.49
CA VAL A 57 -5.69 0.24 0.57
C VAL A 57 -5.43 1.73 0.42
N LEU A 58 -4.17 2.13 0.21
CA LEU A 58 -3.81 3.54 0.02
C LEU A 58 -4.43 4.12 -1.26
N GLN A 59 -4.38 3.41 -2.38
CA GLN A 59 -5.00 3.88 -3.62
C GLN A 59 -6.54 3.97 -3.50
N GLY A 60 -7.18 3.03 -2.80
CA GLY A 60 -8.60 3.12 -2.47
C GLY A 60 -8.94 4.34 -1.62
N GLY A 61 -8.11 4.65 -0.62
CA GLY A 61 -8.23 5.86 0.20
C GLY A 61 -8.13 7.14 -0.63
N TYR A 62 -7.19 7.21 -1.58
CA TYR A 62 -7.06 8.33 -2.51
C TYR A 62 -8.30 8.50 -3.39
N VAL A 63 -8.84 7.41 -3.93
CA VAL A 63 -10.07 7.43 -4.75
C VAL A 63 -11.26 7.95 -3.94
N LEU A 64 -11.43 7.48 -2.70
CA LEU A 64 -12.51 7.94 -1.80
C LEU A 64 -12.34 9.42 -1.44
N ALA A 65 -11.12 9.86 -1.13
CA ALA A 65 -10.82 11.26 -0.85
C ALA A 65 -11.18 12.17 -2.03
N ARG A 66 -10.86 11.74 -3.26
CA ARG A 66 -11.22 12.47 -4.48
C ARG A 66 -12.74 12.49 -4.72
N ALA A 67 -13.43 11.40 -4.44
CA ALA A 67 -14.89 11.31 -4.59
C ALA A 67 -15.64 12.21 -3.60
N GLN A 68 -15.10 12.40 -2.39
CA GLN A 68 -15.71 13.21 -1.34
C GLN A 68 -15.21 14.66 -1.33
N GLY A 69 -14.13 14.97 -2.06
CA GLY A 69 -13.54 16.31 -2.09
C GLY A 69 -12.81 16.69 -0.80
N GLU A 70 -12.40 15.71 0.00
CA GLU A 70 -11.74 15.91 1.31
C GLU A 70 -10.64 14.86 1.55
N GLN A 71 -9.61 15.21 2.33
CA GLN A 71 -8.47 14.31 2.60
C GLN A 71 -8.78 13.19 3.61
N GLY A 72 -9.84 13.35 4.42
CA GLY A 72 -10.17 12.46 5.53
C GLY A 72 -10.18 10.96 5.21
N PRO A 73 -10.75 10.50 4.08
CA PRO A 73 -10.75 9.09 3.70
C PRO A 73 -9.35 8.51 3.46
N MET A 74 -8.44 9.28 2.86
CA MET A 74 -7.07 8.83 2.63
C MET A 74 -6.32 8.70 3.96
N ASP A 75 -6.47 9.70 4.84
CA ASP A 75 -5.84 9.65 6.16
C ASP A 75 -6.38 8.47 7.00
N ALA A 76 -7.67 8.16 6.86
CA ALA A 76 -8.27 7.00 7.51
C ALA A 76 -7.72 5.67 6.97
N ALA A 77 -7.51 5.55 5.66
CA ALA A 77 -6.88 4.37 5.06
C ALA A 77 -5.44 4.17 5.56
N VAL A 78 -4.64 5.24 5.68
CA VAL A 78 -3.28 5.17 6.24
C VAL A 78 -3.30 4.73 7.70
N ARG A 79 -4.13 5.37 8.54
CA ARG A 79 -4.24 4.99 9.96
C ARG A 79 -4.69 3.54 10.12
N GLY A 80 -5.70 3.10 9.37
CA GLY A 80 -6.20 1.73 9.42
C GLY A 80 -5.15 0.70 9.01
N ALA A 81 -4.39 0.98 7.96
CA ALA A 81 -3.29 0.11 7.52
C ALA A 81 -2.21 -0.06 8.61
N ILE A 82 -1.82 1.03 9.28
CA ILE A 82 -0.87 0.99 10.40
C ILE A 82 -1.45 0.17 11.56
N SER A 83 -2.70 0.42 11.96
CA SER A 83 -3.33 -0.34 13.05
C SER A 83 -3.41 -1.85 12.78
N LEU A 84 -3.56 -2.27 11.51
CA LEU A 84 -3.52 -3.69 11.15
C LEU A 84 -2.12 -4.30 11.33
N LEU A 85 -1.06 -3.56 10.98
CA LEU A 85 0.33 -3.98 11.21
C LEU A 85 0.65 -4.07 12.71
N ASP A 86 0.24 -3.06 13.49
CA ASP A 86 0.41 -3.05 14.94
C ASP A 86 -0.31 -4.23 15.62
N ALA A 87 -1.52 -4.55 15.15
CA ALA A 87 -2.28 -5.69 15.64
C ALA A 87 -1.60 -7.02 15.30
N ALA A 88 -1.04 -7.15 14.09
CA ALA A 88 -0.28 -8.33 13.69
C ALA A 88 1.00 -8.52 14.54
N GLN A 89 1.72 -7.43 14.85
CA GLN A 89 2.87 -7.45 15.74
C GLN A 89 2.46 -7.84 17.17
N SER A 90 1.39 -7.25 17.70
CA SER A 90 0.91 -7.50 19.07
C SER A 90 0.46 -8.95 19.27
N ALA A 91 -0.15 -9.56 18.25
CA ALA A 91 -0.54 -10.97 18.30
C ALA A 91 0.67 -11.92 18.49
N LEU A 92 1.82 -11.62 17.86
CA LEU A 92 3.05 -12.39 18.06
C LEU A 92 3.58 -12.35 19.49
N CYS A 93 3.50 -11.18 20.13
CA CYS A 93 3.94 -11.01 21.51
C CYS A 93 3.07 -11.78 22.51
N THR A 94 1.83 -12.12 22.14
CA THR A 94 0.89 -12.83 23.03
C THR A 94 1.09 -14.35 22.97
N ASP A 95 1.68 -14.87 21.89
CA ASP A 95 1.99 -16.29 21.70
C ASP A 95 3.34 -16.72 22.33
N HIS A 96 4.11 -15.80 22.93
CA HIS A 96 5.35 -16.04 23.68
C HIS A 96 5.12 -16.01 25.20
#